data_AF-A0A953JG90-F1
#
_entry.id   AF-A0A953JG90-F1
#
_cell.length_a   1.000
_cell.length_b   1.000
_cell.length_c   1.000
_cell.angle_alpha   90.00
_cell.angle_beta   90.00
_cell.angle_gamma   90.00
#
_symmetry.space_group_name_H-M   'P 1'
#
loop_
_entity.id
_entity.type
_entity.pdbx_description
1 polymer ?
#
loop_
_entity_poly.entity_id
_entity_poly.type
_entity_poly.pdbx_seq_one_letter_code
_entity_poly.pdbx_strand_id
1 'polypeptide(L)'
;ILESLVKEQPNSPWLRELQGQILFEAGRVREAIPPLREAARLAPGQALIRLAFGRALMEAGEPAQLRAAVEELEACLRIERDNAFAWRQLGIAYGRLGQMPQADLALAEEAMLLGDYPTVRFLARRAEEALPPGPLRLRAQDLRYAVQRDNLTREQREQDDAMRRRSRH
;
A
#
# COMPACT_ATOMS: atom_id res chain seq x y z
N ILE A 1 16.99 8.33 27.49
CA ILE A 1 17.17 9.45 26.53
C ILE A 1 15.87 9.71 25.77
N LEU A 2 15.27 8.74 25.07
CA LEU A 2 14.03 9.02 24.34
C LEU A 2 12.85 9.42 25.23
N GLU A 3 12.67 8.75 26.39
CA GLU A 3 11.59 9.11 27.33
C GLU A 3 11.70 10.53 27.89
N SER A 4 12.93 11.01 28.16
CA SER A 4 13.16 12.39 28.62
C SER A 4 12.84 13.38 27.51
N LEU A 5 13.23 13.10 26.27
CA LEU A 5 12.91 13.94 25.11
C LEU A 5 11.41 14.01 24.83
N VAL A 6 10.69 12.89 24.96
CA VAL A 6 9.21 12.87 24.82
C VAL A 6 8.54 13.69 25.92
N LYS A 7 9.08 13.68 27.16
CA LYS A 7 8.57 14.52 28.25
C LYS A 7 8.83 16.01 28.01
N GLU A 8 9.98 16.36 27.46
CA GLU A 8 10.34 17.74 27.12
C GLU A 8 9.54 18.28 25.92
N GLN A 9 9.19 17.41 24.97
CA GLN A 9 8.48 17.76 23.74
C GLN A 9 7.26 16.85 23.51
N PRO A 10 6.22 16.93 24.36
CA PRO A 10 5.11 15.97 24.35
C PRO A 10 4.27 16.01 23.07
N ASN A 11 4.32 17.12 22.32
CA ASN A 11 3.56 17.37 21.10
C ASN A 11 4.37 17.13 19.82
N SER A 12 5.58 16.56 19.91
CA SER A 12 6.36 16.24 18.71
C SER A 12 5.85 14.93 18.08
N PRO A 13 5.21 14.96 16.89
CA PRO A 13 4.74 13.75 16.22
C PRO A 13 5.88 12.79 15.90
N TRP A 14 7.07 13.30 15.56
CA TRP A 14 8.25 12.51 15.21
C TRP A 14 8.83 11.76 16.40
N LEU A 15 8.82 12.35 17.60
CA LEU A 15 9.28 11.65 18.81
C LEU A 15 8.30 10.55 19.22
N ARG A 16 6.99 10.78 19.05
CA ARG A 16 5.95 9.77 19.27
C ARG A 16 6.06 8.63 18.25
N GLU A 17 6.29 8.96 16.99
CA GLU A 17 6.54 7.96 15.93
C GLU A 17 7.77 7.11 16.28
N LEU A 18 8.91 7.74 16.56
CA LEU A 18 10.15 7.03 16.89
C LEU A 18 9.98 6.12 18.12
N GLN A 19 9.30 6.59 19.16
CA GLN A 19 8.97 5.76 20.32
C GLN A 19 8.15 4.53 19.91
N GLY A 20 7.14 4.72 19.07
CA GLY A 20 6.32 3.65 18.54
C GLY A 20 7.11 2.64 17.70
N GLN A 21 7.98 3.12 16.81
CA GLN A 21 8.83 2.27 15.97
C GLN A 21 9.79 1.42 16.80
N ILE A 22 10.46 2.01 17.81
CA ILE A 22 11.35 1.27 18.71
C ILE A 22 10.59 0.16 19.45
N LEU A 23 9.38 0.45 19.94
CA LEU A 23 8.55 -0.57 20.60
C LEU A 23 8.14 -1.67 19.63
N PHE A 24 7.78 -1.31 18.40
CA PHE A 24 7.40 -2.26 17.36
C PHE A 24 8.57 -3.19 16.99
N GLU A 25 9.76 -2.62 16.75
CA GLU A 25 10.98 -3.38 16.44
C GLU A 25 11.46 -4.25 17.60
N ALA A 26 11.18 -3.85 18.84
CA ALA A 26 11.42 -4.67 20.03
C ALA A 26 10.38 -5.79 20.24
N GLY A 27 9.43 -5.98 19.31
CA GLY A 27 8.36 -6.97 19.41
C GLY A 27 7.24 -6.59 20.40
N ARG A 28 7.28 -5.38 20.97
CA ARG A 28 6.30 -4.85 21.92
C ARG A 28 5.14 -4.17 21.19
N VAL A 29 4.50 -4.92 20.29
CA VAL A 29 3.53 -4.41 19.31
C VAL A 29 2.36 -3.66 19.97
N ARG A 30 1.79 -4.21 21.04
CA ARG A 30 0.67 -3.57 21.76
C ARG A 30 1.06 -2.23 22.38
N GLU A 31 2.32 -2.10 22.81
CA GLU A 31 2.83 -0.88 23.43
C GLU A 31 3.23 0.18 22.38
N ALA A 32 3.52 -0.24 21.15
CA ALA A 32 3.77 0.66 20.03
C ALA A 32 2.51 1.41 19.56
N ILE A 33 1.32 0.85 19.78
CA ILE A 33 0.05 1.41 19.30
C ILE A 33 -0.25 2.80 19.89
N PRO A 34 -0.23 3.02 21.23
CA PRO A 34 -0.51 4.35 21.79
C PRO A 34 0.38 5.49 21.27
N PRO A 35 1.72 5.37 21.23
CA PRO A 35 2.56 6.44 20.69
C PRO A 35 2.37 6.65 19.18
N LEU A 36 2.17 5.59 18.38
CA LEU A 36 1.88 5.74 16.94
C LEU A 36 0.54 6.41 16.68
N ARG A 37 -0.49 6.08 17.47
CA ARG A 37 -1.80 6.74 17.41
C ARG A 37 -1.67 8.24 17.69
N GLU A 38 -0.90 8.60 18.71
CA GLU A 38 -0.69 10.00 19.07
C GLU A 38 0.12 10.74 18.00
N ALA A 39 1.13 10.09 17.41
CA ALA A 39 1.86 10.64 16.26
C ALA A 39 0.92 10.92 15.08
N ALA A 40 0.06 9.97 14.71
CA ALA A 40 -0.90 10.11 13.62
C ALA A 40 -1.94 11.20 13.89
N ARG A 41 -2.35 11.37 15.15
CA ARG A 41 -3.25 12.45 15.59
C ARG A 41 -2.59 13.83 15.50
N LEU A 42 -1.32 13.94 15.90
CA LEU A 42 -0.56 15.18 15.88
C LEU A 42 -0.17 15.61 14.46
N ALA A 43 0.00 14.64 13.55
CA ALA A 43 0.41 14.90 12.17
C ALA A 43 -0.43 14.10 11.16
N PRO A 44 -1.72 14.44 10.97
CA PRO A 44 -2.63 13.67 10.13
C PRO A 44 -2.28 13.72 8.64
N GLY A 45 -1.41 14.63 8.20
CA GLY A 45 -0.93 14.72 6.83
C GLY A 45 0.35 13.92 6.55
N GLN A 46 0.88 13.16 7.52
CA GLN A 46 2.14 12.43 7.36
C GLN A 46 1.91 10.96 7.02
N ALA A 47 2.15 10.61 5.76
CA ALA A 47 1.93 9.27 5.23
C ALA A 47 2.74 8.19 5.96
N LEU A 48 4.02 8.44 6.22
CA LEU A 48 4.91 7.49 6.90
C LEU A 48 4.46 7.17 8.34
N ILE A 49 3.98 8.16 9.09
CA ILE A 49 3.44 7.96 10.43
C ILE A 49 2.19 7.07 10.37
N ARG A 50 1.29 7.32 9.41
CA ARG A 50 0.08 6.51 9.22
C ARG A 50 0.41 5.08 8.81
N LEU A 51 1.37 4.91 7.92
CA LEU A 51 1.88 3.60 7.52
C LEU A 51 2.47 2.84 8.72
N ALA A 52 3.29 3.49 9.54
CA ALA A 52 3.85 2.89 10.76
C ALA A 52 2.74 2.48 11.74
N PHE A 53 1.74 3.33 11.93
CA PHE A 53 0.60 3.04 12.79
C PHE A 53 -0.25 1.86 12.25
N GLY A 54 -0.57 1.86 10.96
CA GLY A 54 -1.29 0.77 10.29
C GLY A 54 -0.56 -0.56 10.44
N ARG A 55 0.77 -0.60 10.29
CA ARG A 55 1.58 -1.81 10.50
C ARG A 55 1.50 -2.33 11.93
N ALA A 56 1.62 -1.45 12.93
CA ALA A 56 1.49 -1.85 14.33
C ALA A 56 0.10 -2.41 14.65
N LEU A 57 -0.95 -1.83 14.08
CA LEU A 57 -2.32 -2.34 14.20
C LEU A 57 -2.48 -3.72 13.54
N MET A 58 -1.91 -3.93 12.35
CA MET A 58 -1.97 -5.23 11.69
C MET A 58 -1.30 -6.34 12.49
N GLU A 59 -0.15 -6.04 13.09
CA GLU A 59 0.65 -7.00 13.83
C GLU A 59 0.01 -7.36 15.18
N ALA A 60 -0.77 -6.45 15.77
CA ALA A 60 -1.54 -6.76 16.97
C ALA A 60 -2.67 -7.77 16.70
N GLY A 61 -3.15 -7.87 15.45
CA GLY A 61 -3.85 -9.03 14.91
C GLY A 61 -5.34 -9.14 15.26
N GLU A 62 -5.91 -8.25 16.07
CA GLU A 62 -7.34 -8.30 16.40
C GLU A 62 -8.20 -7.78 15.23
N PRO A 63 -9.39 -8.34 14.95
CA PRO A 63 -10.23 -7.91 13.82
C PRO A 63 -10.54 -6.41 13.80
N ALA A 64 -10.73 -5.79 14.97
CA ALA A 64 -10.95 -4.35 15.08
C ALA A 64 -9.69 -3.54 14.70
N GLN A 65 -8.51 -4.00 15.11
CA GLN A 65 -7.23 -3.36 14.77
C GLN A 65 -6.92 -3.53 13.28
N LEU A 66 -7.24 -4.68 12.68
CA LEU A 66 -7.11 -4.87 11.23
C LEU A 66 -7.96 -3.89 10.43
N ARG A 67 -9.20 -3.60 10.86
CA ARG A 67 -10.03 -2.57 10.21
C ARG A 67 -9.44 -1.18 10.36
N ALA A 68 -9.00 -0.82 11.56
CA ALA A 68 -8.30 0.45 11.80
C ALA A 68 -7.00 0.56 10.99
N ALA A 69 -6.29 -0.55 10.77
CA ALA A 69 -5.10 -0.57 9.94
C ALA A 69 -5.42 -0.26 8.47
N VAL A 70 -6.50 -0.84 7.93
CA VAL A 70 -6.99 -0.52 6.59
C VAL A 70 -7.27 0.99 6.47
N GLU A 71 -7.96 1.58 7.45
CA GLU A 71 -8.26 3.03 7.44
C GLU A 71 -6.99 3.90 7.40
N GLU A 72 -5.98 3.55 8.20
CA GLU A 72 -4.70 4.27 8.24
C GLU A 72 -3.87 4.08 6.97
N LEU A 73 -3.87 2.87 6.39
CA LEU A 73 -3.16 2.58 5.15
C LEU A 73 -3.84 3.25 3.94
N GLU A 74 -5.17 3.26 3.89
CA GLU A 74 -5.91 4.04 2.91
C GLU A 74 -5.64 5.55 3.07
N ALA A 75 -5.55 6.05 4.31
CA ALA A 75 -5.21 7.43 4.58
C ALA A 75 -3.78 7.78 4.13
N CYS A 76 -2.82 6.88 4.37
CA CYS A 76 -1.47 6.98 3.83
C CYS A 76 -1.49 7.08 2.30
N LEU A 77 -2.21 6.18 1.63
CA LEU A 77 -2.28 6.11 0.16
C LEU A 77 -3.09 7.25 -0.49
N ARG A 78 -3.92 7.96 0.28
CA ARG A 78 -4.52 9.24 -0.16
C ARG A 78 -3.49 10.37 -0.21
N ILE A 79 -2.42 10.29 0.59
CA ILE A 79 -1.34 11.28 0.64
C ILE A 79 -0.22 10.90 -0.35
N GLU A 80 0.25 9.65 -0.28
CA GLU A 80 1.34 9.09 -1.11
C GLU A 80 0.82 7.89 -1.91
N ARG A 81 0.26 8.16 -3.09
CA ARG A 81 -0.32 7.11 -3.93
C ARG A 81 0.74 6.18 -4.55
N ASP A 82 1.97 6.65 -4.70
CA ASP A 82 3.12 5.96 -5.28
C ASP A 82 3.91 5.12 -4.25
N ASN A 83 3.39 4.97 -3.04
CA ASN A 83 4.00 4.13 -2.00
C ASN A 83 3.63 2.64 -2.20
N ALA A 84 4.43 1.93 -2.99
CA ALA A 84 4.23 0.51 -3.29
C ALA A 84 4.18 -0.36 -2.01
N PHE A 85 4.99 -0.01 -1.01
CA PHE A 85 5.00 -0.74 0.26
C PHE A 85 3.69 -0.56 1.04
N ALA A 86 3.09 0.63 1.04
CA ALA A 86 1.78 0.85 1.65
C ALA A 86 0.66 0.07 0.93
N TRP A 87 0.70 -0.03 -0.40
CA TRP A 87 -0.22 -0.90 -1.17
C TRP A 87 -0.09 -2.37 -0.77
N ARG A 88 1.14 -2.86 -0.61
CA ARG A 88 1.38 -4.22 -0.11
C ARG A 88 0.76 -4.44 1.27
N GLN A 89 1.01 -3.52 2.21
CA GLN A 89 0.46 -3.62 3.56
C GLN A 89 -1.08 -3.61 3.53
N LEU A 90 -1.69 -2.77 2.69
CA LEU A 90 -3.13 -2.72 2.52
C LEU A 90 -3.69 -4.04 1.97
N GLY A 91 -3.02 -4.63 0.98
CA GLY A 91 -3.37 -5.94 0.44
C GLY A 91 -3.33 -7.05 1.50
N ILE A 92 -2.29 -7.06 2.34
CA ILE A 92 -2.18 -8.01 3.46
C ILE A 92 -3.31 -7.78 4.48
N ALA A 93 -3.62 -6.53 4.83
CA ALA A 93 -4.67 -6.20 5.79
C ALA A 93 -6.06 -6.67 5.30
N TYR A 94 -6.40 -6.40 4.03
CA TYR A 94 -7.63 -6.90 3.42
C TYR A 94 -7.67 -8.44 3.38
N GLY A 95 -6.56 -9.09 3.02
CA GLY A 95 -6.46 -10.55 3.01
C GLY A 95 -6.71 -11.16 4.40
N ARG A 96 -6.14 -10.58 5.46
CA ARG A 96 -6.39 -10.99 6.85
C ARG A 96 -7.85 -10.77 7.29
N LEU A 97 -8.55 -9.80 6.69
CA LEU A 97 -9.98 -9.56 6.91
C LEU A 97 -10.91 -10.43 6.03
N GLY A 98 -10.35 -11.30 5.17
CA GLY A 98 -11.13 -12.09 4.22
C GLY A 98 -11.64 -11.31 3.01
N GLN A 99 -11.21 -10.07 2.84
CA GLN A 99 -11.63 -9.17 1.77
C GLN A 99 -10.77 -9.36 0.52
N MET A 100 -10.80 -10.57 -0.04
CA MET A 100 -9.90 -10.99 -1.12
C MET A 100 -9.97 -10.12 -2.39
N PRO A 101 -11.15 -9.65 -2.86
CA PRO A 101 -11.19 -8.78 -4.05
C PRO A 101 -10.50 -7.43 -3.84
N GLN A 102 -10.59 -6.86 -2.63
CA GLN A 102 -9.88 -5.64 -2.25
C GLN A 102 -8.38 -5.88 -2.09
N ALA A 103 -7.99 -7.04 -1.54
CA ALA A 103 -6.60 -7.44 -1.44
C ALA A 103 -5.94 -7.56 -2.82
N ASP A 104 -6.63 -8.21 -3.77
CA ASP A 104 -6.16 -8.34 -5.16
C ASP A 104 -5.99 -6.98 -5.83
N LEU A 105 -6.94 -6.07 -5.64
CA LEU A 105 -6.84 -4.71 -6.17
C LEU A 105 -5.63 -3.95 -5.58
N ALA A 106 -5.42 -4.01 -4.26
CA ALA A 106 -4.30 -3.35 -3.61
C ALA A 106 -2.95 -3.91 -4.08
N LEU A 107 -2.83 -5.24 -4.24
CA LEU A 107 -1.63 -5.88 -4.77
C LEU A 107 -1.42 -5.62 -6.27
N ALA A 108 -2.50 -5.40 -7.04
CA ALA A 108 -2.38 -4.96 -8.42
C ALA A 108 -1.82 -3.52 -8.52
N GLU A 109 -2.23 -2.61 -7.62
CA GLU A 109 -1.66 -1.26 -7.54
C GLU A 109 -0.17 -1.30 -7.17
N GLU A 110 0.23 -2.13 -6.22
CA GLU A 110 1.64 -2.37 -5.91
C GLU A 110 2.40 -2.84 -7.16
N ALA A 111 1.91 -3.90 -7.81
CA ALA A 111 2.55 -4.48 -8.98
C ALA A 111 2.70 -3.47 -10.12
N MET A 112 1.73 -2.55 -10.27
CA MET A 112 1.79 -1.48 -11.26
C MET A 112 2.96 -0.53 -10.98
N LEU A 113 3.16 -0.14 -9.72
CA LEU A 113 4.27 0.73 -9.31
C LEU A 113 5.63 0.04 -9.48
N LEU A 114 5.68 -1.28 -9.32
CA LEU A 114 6.89 -2.07 -9.51
C LEU A 114 7.14 -2.48 -10.97
N GLY A 115 6.22 -2.18 -11.89
CA GLY A 115 6.33 -2.56 -13.31
C GLY A 115 6.05 -4.04 -13.60
N ASP A 116 5.48 -4.79 -12.66
CA ASP A 116 5.11 -6.20 -12.83
C ASP A 116 3.73 -6.32 -13.51
N TYR A 117 3.69 -6.00 -14.80
CA TYR A 117 2.46 -6.00 -15.60
C TYR A 117 1.77 -7.36 -15.73
N PRO A 118 2.48 -8.51 -15.80
CA PRO A 118 1.83 -9.82 -15.71
C PRO A 118 1.00 -9.97 -14.43
N THR A 119 1.55 -9.58 -13.27
CA THR A 119 0.85 -9.62 -11.99
C THR A 119 -0.32 -8.65 -11.95
N VAL A 120 -0.15 -7.41 -12.45
CA VAL A 120 -1.26 -6.44 -12.58
C VAL A 120 -2.42 -7.06 -13.36
N ARG A 121 -2.14 -7.64 -14.53
CA ARG A 121 -3.18 -8.23 -15.40
C ARG A 121 -3.95 -9.33 -14.68
N PHE A 122 -3.25 -10.20 -13.95
CA PHE A 122 -3.86 -11.31 -13.23
C PHE A 122 -4.73 -10.84 -12.06
N LEU A 123 -4.16 -10.00 -11.18
CA LEU A 123 -4.84 -9.55 -9.95
C LEU A 123 -5.96 -8.55 -10.23
N ALA A 124 -5.74 -7.60 -11.14
CA ALA A 124 -6.77 -6.62 -11.52
C ALA A 124 -7.99 -7.30 -12.17
N ARG A 125 -7.78 -8.34 -12.97
CA ARG A 125 -8.89 -9.14 -13.54
C ARG A 125 -9.68 -9.86 -12.44
N ARG A 126 -8.99 -10.54 -11.51
CA ARG A 126 -9.64 -11.22 -10.37
C ARG A 126 -10.46 -10.25 -9.53
N ALA A 127 -9.90 -9.08 -9.22
CA ALA A 127 -10.59 -8.02 -8.51
C ALA A 127 -11.81 -7.51 -9.29
N GLU A 128 -11.67 -7.24 -10.60
CA GLU A 128 -12.78 -6.79 -11.47
C GLU A 128 -13.94 -7.80 -11.51
N GLU A 129 -13.64 -9.10 -11.63
CA GLU A 129 -14.64 -10.17 -11.69
C GLU A 129 -15.40 -10.32 -10.37
N ALA A 130 -14.72 -10.17 -9.22
CA ALA A 130 -15.30 -10.41 -7.90
C ALA A 130 -15.88 -9.17 -7.20
N LEU A 131 -15.42 -7.95 -7.53
CA LEU A 131 -15.93 -6.71 -6.93
C LEU A 131 -17.33 -6.37 -7.47
N PRO A 132 -18.24 -5.88 -6.60
CA PRO A 132 -19.52 -5.35 -7.06
C PRO A 132 -19.32 -4.08 -7.93
N PRO A 133 -20.31 -3.69 -8.75
CA PRO A 133 -20.26 -2.43 -9.48
C PRO A 133 -19.97 -1.25 -8.55
N GLY A 134 -18.96 -0.43 -8.91
CA GLY A 134 -18.54 0.71 -8.10
C GLY A 134 -17.10 1.14 -8.36
N PRO A 135 -16.60 2.13 -7.60
CA PRO A 135 -15.29 2.74 -7.84
C PRO A 135 -14.11 1.75 -7.80
N LEU A 136 -14.15 0.75 -6.92
CA LEU A 136 -13.07 -0.24 -6.81
C LEU A 136 -13.01 -1.14 -8.05
N ARG A 137 -14.17 -1.56 -8.58
CA ARG A 137 -14.23 -2.37 -9.80
C ARG A 137 -13.75 -1.56 -11.02
N LEU A 138 -14.14 -0.29 -11.12
CA LEU A 138 -13.66 0.61 -12.17
C LEU A 138 -12.15 0.77 -12.10
N ARG A 139 -11.60 0.95 -10.90
CA ARG A 139 -10.15 1.05 -10.69
C ARG A 139 -9.41 -0.21 -11.10
N ALA A 140 -9.93 -1.40 -10.79
CA ALA A 140 -9.38 -2.67 -11.25
C ALA A 140 -9.38 -2.76 -12.79
N GLN A 141 -10.48 -2.35 -13.41
CA GLN A 141 -10.61 -2.30 -14.87
C GLN A 141 -9.59 -1.33 -15.51
N ASP A 142 -9.39 -0.14 -14.92
CA ASP A 142 -8.41 0.86 -15.39
C ASP A 142 -6.98 0.30 -15.37
N LEU A 143 -6.58 -0.38 -14.29
CA LEU A 143 -5.27 -1.03 -14.20
C LEU A 143 -5.10 -2.08 -15.30
N ARG A 144 -6.11 -2.92 -15.53
CA ARG A 144 -6.06 -3.95 -16.57
C ARG A 144 -5.92 -3.34 -17.96
N TYR A 145 -6.63 -2.26 -18.26
CA TYR A 145 -6.50 -1.58 -19.56
C TYR A 145 -5.16 -0.86 -19.72
N ALA A 146 -4.63 -0.25 -18.67
CA ALA A 146 -3.33 0.43 -18.70
C ALA A 146 -2.22 -0.52 -19.14
N VAL A 147 -2.16 -1.72 -18.57
CA VAL A 147 -1.13 -2.71 -18.94
C VAL A 147 -1.37 -3.39 -20.29
N GLN A 148 -2.62 -3.48 -20.78
CA GLN A 148 -2.90 -3.97 -22.13
C GLN A 148 -2.33 -3.03 -23.20
N ARG A 149 -2.48 -1.71 -23.02
CA ARG A 149 -1.97 -0.70 -23.95
C ARG A 149 -0.44 -0.67 -24.01
N ASP A 150 0.23 -0.82 -22.87
CA ASP A 150 1.70 -0.83 -22.84
C ASP A 150 2.28 -2.04 -23.58
N ASN A 151 1.70 -3.24 -23.38
CA ASN A 151 2.15 -4.45 -24.08
C ASN A 151 1.99 -4.35 -25.60
N LEU A 152 0.86 -3.84 -26.09
CA LEU A 152 0.67 -3.58 -27.53
C LEU A 152 1.74 -2.64 -28.09
N THR A 153 2.12 -1.62 -27.31
CA THR A 153 3.15 -0.65 -27.71
C THR A 153 4.54 -1.28 -27.76
N ARG A 154 4.88 -2.17 -26.81
CA ARG A 154 6.15 -2.91 -26.79
C ARG A 154 6.26 -3.89 -27.95
N GLU A 155 5.22 -4.70 -28.17
CA GLU A 155 5.17 -5.65 -29.28
C GLU A 155 5.31 -4.96 -30.65
N GLN A 156 4.64 -3.82 -30.83
CA GLN A 156 4.78 -3.01 -32.06
C GLN A 156 6.21 -2.51 -32.27
N ARG A 157 6.87 -2.00 -31.21
CA ARG A 157 8.27 -1.56 -31.30
C ARG A 157 9.22 -2.71 -31.65
N GLU A 158 9.02 -3.87 -31.04
CA GLU A 158 9.82 -5.06 -31.33
C GLU A 158 9.63 -5.54 -32.77
N GLN A 159 8.40 -5.50 -33.29
CA GLN A 159 8.10 -5.84 -34.68
C GLN A 159 8.74 -4.85 -35.66
N ASP A 160 8.66 -3.55 -35.39
CA ASP A 160 9.28 -2.49 -36.21
C ASP A 160 10.81 -2.63 -36.24
N ASP A 161 11.43 -2.90 -35.09
CA ASP A 161 12.88 -3.11 -35.01
C ASP A 161 13.30 -4.40 -35.72
N ALA A 162 12.52 -5.48 -35.62
CA ALA A 162 12.76 -6.72 -36.35
C ALA A 162 12.65 -6.51 -37.86
N MET A 163 11.67 -5.73 -38.34
CA MET A 163 11.54 -5.36 -39.75
C MET A 163 12.74 -4.54 -40.23
N ARG A 164 13.16 -3.52 -39.46
CA ARG A 164 14.35 -2.70 -39.78
C ARG A 164 15.64 -3.52 -39.88
N ARG A 165 15.80 -4.53 -39.02
CA ARG A 165 16.96 -5.44 -39.07
C ARG A 165 16.93 -6.31 -40.32
N ARG A 166 15.76 -6.83 -40.72
CA ARG A 166 15.60 -7.65 -41.93
C ARG A 166 15.83 -6.87 -43.22
N SER A 167 15.47 -5.59 -43.29
CA SER A 167 15.68 -4.74 -44.47
C SER A 167 17.14 -4.24 -44.63
N ARG A 168 18.03 -4.54 -43.68
CA ARG A 168 19.46 -4.18 -43.70
C ARG A 168 20.38 -5.38 -44.04
N HIS A 169 19.82 -6.52 -44.41
CA HIS A 169 20.53 -7.69 -44.95
C HIS A 169 20.04 -7.94 -46.37
#